data_AF-A0A9X2Q9D7-F1
#
_entry.id   AF-A0A9X2Q9D7-F1
#
_cell.length_a   1.000
_cell.length_b   1.000
_cell.length_c   1.000
_cell.angle_alpha   90.00
_cell.angle_beta   90.00
_cell.angle_gamma   90.00
#
_symmetry.space_group_name_H-M   'P 1'
#
loop_
_entity.id
_entity.type
_entity.pdbx_description
1 polymer ?
#
loop_
_entity_poly.entity_id
_entity_poly.type
_entity_poly.pdbx_seq_one_letter_code
_entity_poly.pdbx_strand_id
1 'polypeptide(L)'
;MSRVVKEISATGTSGKVAGKPFFAVARGGKYTLHSEDLAAKSGKPLRYGVNKVLVDTLEEAADLLATGSFHIRVYNAEHKQSNLRAPDQVVVT
;
A
#
# COMPACT_ATOMS: atom_id res chain seq x y z
N MET A 1 12.16 -14.65 -15.53
CA MET A 1 12.91 -13.52 -14.93
C MET A 1 12.02 -12.92 -13.86
N SER A 2 12.46 -12.92 -12.61
CA SER A 2 11.76 -12.24 -11.52
C SER A 2 11.82 -10.74 -11.80
N ARG A 3 10.68 -10.05 -11.85
CA ARG A 3 10.67 -8.59 -11.97
C ARG A 3 11.30 -7.98 -10.72
N VAL A 4 12.06 -6.91 -10.89
CA VAL A 4 12.62 -6.13 -9.78
C VAL A 4 11.74 -4.91 -9.60
N VAL A 5 11.15 -4.75 -8.43
CA VAL A 5 10.35 -3.57 -8.08
C VAL A 5 11.20 -2.65 -7.22
N LYS A 6 11.53 -1.47 -7.75
CA LYS A 6 12.34 -0.47 -7.05
C LYS A 6 11.51 0.25 -6.00
N GLU A 7 10.30 0.66 -6.36
CA GLU A 7 9.40 1.35 -5.46
C GLU A 7 7.93 1.23 -5.87
N ILE A 8 7.08 1.39 -4.87
CA ILE A 8 5.64 1.61 -5.05
C ILE A 8 5.34 2.98 -4.44
N SER A 9 4.95 3.94 -5.27
CA SER A 9 4.77 5.33 -4.87
C SER A 9 3.37 5.86 -5.21
N ALA A 10 2.96 6.91 -4.51
CA ALA A 10 1.70 7.59 -4.73
C ALA A 10 1.83 9.09 -4.46
N THR A 11 0.98 9.89 -5.09
CA THR A 11 0.95 11.34 -4.85
C THR A 11 -0.15 11.69 -3.85
N GLY A 12 0.16 12.55 -2.89
CA GLY A 12 -0.85 13.12 -1.99
C GLY A 12 -1.80 14.04 -2.76
N THR A 13 -3.09 13.98 -2.42
CA THR A 13 -4.15 14.63 -3.21
C THR A 13 -4.81 15.80 -2.50
N SER A 14 -4.52 16.04 -1.22
CA SER A 14 -5.16 17.11 -0.45
C SER A 14 -4.34 17.57 0.76
N GLY A 15 -4.70 18.73 1.28
CA GLY A 15 -4.10 19.32 2.48
C GLY A 15 -2.60 19.60 2.34
N LYS A 16 -1.88 19.51 3.47
CA LYS A 16 -0.42 19.80 3.54
C LYS A 16 0.45 18.85 2.72
N VAL A 17 -0.11 17.73 2.27
CA VAL A 17 0.59 16.69 1.49
C VAL A 17 0.16 16.65 0.03
N ALA A 18 -0.67 17.60 -0.43
CA ALA A 18 -1.04 17.70 -1.82
C ALA A 18 0.21 17.85 -2.72
N GLY A 19 0.30 17.03 -3.76
CA GLY A 19 1.46 17.00 -4.68
C GLY A 19 2.72 16.35 -4.10
N LYS A 20 2.71 15.90 -2.83
CA LYS A 20 3.88 15.30 -2.19
C LYS A 20 3.93 13.78 -2.40
N PRO A 21 5.13 13.19 -2.53
CA PRO A 21 5.25 11.75 -2.74
C PRO A 21 5.02 10.97 -1.45
N PHE A 22 4.47 9.77 -1.61
CA PHE A 22 4.35 8.74 -0.59
C PHE A 22 4.96 7.47 -1.15
N PHE A 23 5.60 6.68 -0.28
CA PHE A 23 6.27 5.44 -0.68
C PHE A 23 5.79 4.28 0.18
N ALA A 24 5.71 3.09 -0.39
CA ALA A 24 5.57 1.87 0.40
C ALA A 24 6.85 1.66 1.22
N VAL A 25 6.69 1.53 2.54
CA VAL A 25 7.82 1.37 3.46
C VAL A 25 7.56 0.16 4.34
N ALA A 26 8.55 -0.73 4.42
CA ALA A 26 8.51 -1.86 5.34
C ALA A 26 8.55 -1.38 6.79
N ARG A 27 7.64 -1.88 7.62
CA ARG A 27 7.69 -1.70 9.08
C ARG A 27 7.92 -3.04 9.74
N GLY A 28 9.00 -3.15 10.52
CA GLY A 28 9.42 -4.44 11.09
C GLY A 28 9.76 -5.47 10.01
N GLY A 29 10.32 -5.02 8.87
CA GLY A 29 10.67 -5.89 7.74
C GLY A 29 9.51 -6.30 6.84
N LYS A 30 8.27 -5.86 7.11
CA LYS A 30 7.09 -6.24 6.33
C LYS A 30 6.42 -5.04 5.66
N TYR A 31 6.00 -5.21 4.41
CA TYR A 31 5.07 -4.31 3.74
C TYR A 31 3.64 -4.66 4.11
N THR A 32 2.79 -3.64 4.32
CA THR A 32 1.40 -3.85 4.72
C THR A 32 0.45 -3.53 3.58
N LEU A 33 -0.34 -4.53 3.20
CA LEU A 33 -1.48 -4.40 2.31
C LEU A 33 -2.77 -4.67 3.09
N HIS A 34 -3.89 -4.28 2.51
CA HIS A 34 -5.23 -4.54 3.02
C HIS A 34 -6.08 -5.15 1.93
N SER A 35 -6.72 -6.29 2.22
CA SER A 35 -7.54 -7.04 1.25
C SER A 35 -9.01 -6.62 1.35
N GLU A 36 -9.60 -6.28 0.20
CA GLU A 36 -11.05 -6.05 0.09
C GLU A 36 -11.85 -7.31 0.40
N ASP A 37 -11.39 -8.48 -0.06
CA ASP A 37 -12.04 -9.76 0.21
C ASP A 37 -12.09 -10.09 1.70
N LEU A 38 -11.00 -9.84 2.43
CA LEU A 38 -10.99 -10.02 3.89
C LEU A 38 -11.93 -9.02 4.57
N ALA A 39 -12.00 -7.78 4.08
CA ALA A 39 -12.93 -6.77 4.60
C ALA A 39 -14.39 -7.18 4.38
N ALA A 40 -14.72 -7.69 3.20
CA ALA A 40 -16.04 -8.20 2.88
C ALA A 40 -16.43 -9.40 3.77
N LYS A 41 -15.52 -10.36 3.96
CA LYS A 41 -15.77 -11.54 4.79
C LYS A 41 -15.87 -11.22 6.29
N SER A 42 -15.06 -10.30 6.79
CA SER A 42 -15.03 -9.94 8.21
C SER A 42 -16.11 -8.93 8.60
N GLY A 43 -16.70 -8.22 7.64
CA GLY A 43 -17.60 -7.09 7.89
C GLY A 43 -16.92 -5.91 8.60
N LYS A 44 -15.58 -5.87 8.62
CA LYS A 44 -14.79 -4.80 9.26
C LYS A 44 -14.25 -3.83 8.22
N PRO A 45 -14.01 -2.56 8.60
CA PRO A 45 -13.40 -1.58 7.70
C PRO A 45 -12.08 -2.08 7.10
N LEU A 46 -11.77 -1.68 5.87
CA LEU A 46 -10.57 -2.15 5.16
C LEU A 46 -9.28 -1.97 5.98
N ARG A 47 -9.14 -0.85 6.71
CA ARG A 47 -7.95 -0.50 7.52
C ARG A 47 -7.78 -1.35 8.80
N TYR A 48 -8.75 -2.20 9.15
CA TYR A 48 -8.69 -2.98 10.38
C TYR A 48 -7.61 -4.06 10.32
N GLY A 49 -7.08 -4.43 11.49
CA GLY A 49 -5.95 -5.35 11.62
C GLY A 49 -6.20 -6.72 10.99
N VAL A 50 -7.42 -7.25 11.11
CA VAL A 50 -7.83 -8.56 10.57
C VAL A 50 -7.80 -8.62 9.04
N ASN A 51 -7.83 -7.47 8.37
CA ASN A 51 -7.83 -7.37 6.91
C ASN A 51 -6.43 -7.10 6.34
N LYS A 52 -5.39 -7.07 7.20
CA LYS A 52 -4.02 -6.82 6.78
C LYS A 52 -3.39 -8.08 6.21
N VAL A 53 -2.65 -7.89 5.13
CA VAL A 53 -1.74 -8.89 4.57
C VAL A 53 -0.34 -8.31 4.65
N LEU A 54 0.57 -9.09 5.23
CA LEU A 54 1.97 -8.71 5.42
C LEU A 54 2.83 -9.52 4.46
N VAL A 55 3.64 -8.82 3.67
CA VAL A 55 4.56 -9.42 2.69
C VAL A 55 5.98 -8.95 2.94
N ASP A 56 6.95 -9.74 2.48
CA ASP A 56 8.36 -9.49 2.76
C ASP A 56 9.00 -8.56 1.73
N THR A 57 8.49 -8.56 0.49
CA THR A 57 9.12 -7.86 -0.64
C THR A 57 8.17 -6.88 -1.32
N LEU A 58 8.75 -5.93 -2.05
CA LEU A 58 7.98 -5.03 -2.91
C LEU A 58 7.39 -5.77 -4.11
N GLU A 59 8.07 -6.81 -4.59
CA GLU A 59 7.61 -7.69 -5.65
C GLU A 59 6.30 -8.38 -5.26
N GLU A 60 6.25 -9.02 -4.09
CA GLU A 60 5.02 -9.63 -3.56
C GLU A 60 3.92 -8.60 -3.37
N ALA A 61 4.25 -7.41 -2.86
CA ALA A 61 3.29 -6.32 -2.70
C ALA A 61 2.72 -5.87 -4.05
N ALA A 62 3.57 -5.75 -5.07
CA ALA A 62 3.17 -5.38 -6.41
C ALA A 62 2.36 -6.48 -7.10
N ASP A 63 2.65 -7.76 -6.82
CA ASP A 63 1.90 -8.91 -7.37
C ASP A 63 0.48 -8.91 -6.81
N LEU A 64 0.33 -8.65 -5.51
CA LEU A 64 -0.98 -8.50 -4.86
C LEU A 64 -1.73 -7.26 -5.35
N LEU A 65 -1.06 -6.11 -5.54
CA LEU A 65 -1.71 -4.92 -6.10
C LEU A 65 -2.24 -5.17 -7.51
N ALA A 66 -1.51 -5.94 -8.33
CA ALA A 66 -1.92 -6.25 -9.69
C ALA A 66 -3.20 -7.10 -9.76
N THR A 67 -3.62 -7.77 -8.68
CA THR A 67 -4.90 -8.49 -8.65
C THR A 67 -6.10 -7.55 -8.56
N GLY A 68 -5.90 -6.27 -8.21
CA GLY A 68 -6.97 -5.28 -8.09
C GLY A 68 -7.66 -5.23 -6.73
N SER A 69 -7.53 -6.26 -5.88
CA SER A 69 -8.29 -6.41 -4.63
C SER A 69 -7.52 -5.98 -3.37
N PHE A 70 -6.33 -5.40 -3.53
CA PHE A 70 -5.46 -5.04 -2.42
C PHE A 70 -5.14 -3.56 -2.44
N HIS A 71 -5.09 -2.97 -1.25
CA HIS A 71 -4.67 -1.59 -1.05
C HIS A 71 -3.37 -1.57 -0.26
N ILE A 72 -2.39 -0.81 -0.71
CA ILE A 72 -1.07 -0.73 -0.07
C ILE A 72 -0.98 0.47 0.85
N ARG A 73 -0.34 0.28 2.01
CA ARG A 73 0.01 1.38 2.90
C ARG A 73 1.27 2.08 2.39
N VAL A 74 1.13 3.36 2.11
CA VAL A 74 2.23 4.25 1.73
C VAL A 74 2.47 5.31 2.81
N TYR A 75 3.67 5.86 2.87
CA TYR A 75 4.12 6.78 3.90
C TYR A 75 4.88 7.96 3.28
N ASN A 76 4.57 9.15 3.75
CA ASN A 76 5.34 10.35 3.51
C ASN A 76 6.16 10.64 4.78
N ALA A 77 7.48 10.55 4.64
CA ALA A 77 8.41 10.72 5.77
C ALA A 77 8.51 12.18 6.24
N GLU A 78 8.47 13.14 5.31
CA GLU A 78 8.56 14.58 5.58
C GLU A 78 7.46 15.06 6.54
N HIS A 79 6.23 14.66 6.27
CA HIS A 79 5.04 15.06 7.04
C HIS A 79 4.61 14.00 8.07
N LYS A 80 5.32 12.88 8.15
CA LYS A 80 5.03 11.73 9.02
C LYS A 80 3.60 11.18 8.86
N GLN A 81 3.07 11.17 7.64
CA GLN A 81 1.71 10.72 7.35
C GLN A 81 1.70 9.42 6.58
N SER A 82 0.78 8.50 6.93
CA SER A 82 0.52 7.31 6.12
C SER A 82 -0.86 7.36 5.49
N ASN A 83 -0.95 6.86 4.26
CA ASN A 83 -2.22 6.69 3.57
C ASN A 83 -2.36 5.26 3.04
N LEU A 84 -3.60 4.85 2.81
CA LEU A 84 -3.92 3.61 2.13
C LEU A 84 -4.29 3.95 0.69
N ARG A 85 -3.71 3.27 -0.28
CA ARG A 85 -3.90 3.54 -1.71
C ARG A 85 -4.36 2.30 -2.45
N ALA A 86 -5.39 2.50 -3.27
CA ALA A 86 -5.87 1.50 -4.20
C ALA A 86 -4.86 1.30 -5.36
N PRO A 87 -4.93 0.17 -6.09
CA PRO A 87 -4.00 -0.15 -7.17
C PRO A 87 -3.91 0.93 -8.27
N ASP A 88 -5.02 1.60 -8.58
CA ASP A 88 -5.12 2.66 -9.58
C ASP A 88 -4.53 4.01 -9.10
N GLN A 89 -4.19 4.12 -7.82
CA GLN A 89 -3.64 5.33 -7.19
C GLN A 89 -2.14 5.24 -6.93
N VAL A 90 -1.48 4.17 -7.37
CA VAL A 90 -0.05 3.93 -7.15
C VAL A 90 0.68 3.73 -8.47
N VAL A 91 1.96 4.07 -8.47
CA VAL A 91 2.90 3.78 -9.55
C VAL A 91 3.91 2.77 -9.05
N VAL A 92 4.14 1.71 -9.82
CA VAL A 92 5.15 0.68 -9.55
C VAL A 92 6.27 0.85 -10.57
N THR A 93 7.51 1.03 -10.09
CA THR A 93 8.70 1.24 -10.95
C THR A 93 9.86 0.31 -10.62
#